data_AF-K2BZW5-F1
#
_entry.id   AF-K2BZW5-F1
#
_cell.length_a   1.000
_cell.length_b   1.000
_cell.length_c   1.000
_cell.angle_alpha   90.00
_cell.angle_beta   90.00
_cell.angle_gamma   90.00
#
_symmetry.space_group_name_H-M   'P 1'
#
loop_
_entity.id
_entity.type
_entity.pdbx_description
1 polymer ?
#
loop_
_entity_poly.entity_id
_entity_poly.type
_entity_poly.pdbx_seq_one_letter_code
_entity_poly.pdbx_strand_id
1 'polypeptide(L)' 'MNVSLAIFNLIPIHPLDGFKVVEGLLPENAARQWKQLESLGYIMLFIFVFPLFGSSPVLSIVYKLADTIITFLIP' A
#
# COMPACT_ATOMS: atom_id res chain seq x y z
N MET A 1 -10.66 7.15 16.33
CA MET A 1 -9.65 7.43 15.27
C MET A 1 -9.25 6.09 14.67
N ASN A 2 -9.43 5.87 13.36
CA ASN A 2 -9.14 4.57 12.73
C ASN A 2 -7.68 4.50 12.26
N VAL A 3 -6.82 4.00 13.14
CA VAL A 3 -5.38 3.79 12.83
C VAL A 3 -5.21 2.85 11.64
N SER A 4 -6.06 1.83 11.50
CA SER A 4 -6.02 0.90 10.36
C SER A 4 -6.27 1.60 9.02
N LEU A 5 -7.17 2.59 8.97
CA LEU A 5 -7.43 3.37 7.75
C LEU A 5 -6.29 4.33 7.44
N ALA A 6 -5.67 4.91 8.48
CA ALA A 6 -4.50 5.75 8.31
C ALA A 6 -3.31 4.96 7.73
N ILE A 7 -3.04 3.76 8.25
CA ILE A 7 -1.99 2.87 7.70
C ILE A 7 -2.33 2.46 6.26
N PHE A 8 -3.60 2.14 5.99
CA PHE A 8 -4.04 1.80 4.63
C PHE A 8 -3.79 2.96 3.65
N ASN A 9 -4.13 4.19 4.03
CA ASN A 9 -3.90 5.37 3.20
C ASN A 9 -2.42 5.72 2.98
N LEU A 10 -1.49 5.18 3.77
CA LEU A 10 -0.05 5.39 3.55
C LEU A 10 0.55 4.44 2.50
N ILE A 11 -0.22 3.45 2.03
CA ILE A 11 0.25 2.51 1.01
C ILE A 11 0.34 3.24 -0.35
N PRO A 12 1.47 3.15 -1.07
CA PRO A 12 1.68 3.84 -2.34
C PRO A 12 1.00 3.14 -3.52
N ILE A 13 -0.31 2.91 -3.42
CA ILE A 13 -1.15 2.30 -4.46
C ILE A 13 -2.31 3.24 -4.75
N HIS A 14 -2.49 3.66 -6.00
CA HIS A 14 -3.66 4.45 -6.38
C HIS A 14 -4.95 3.62 -6.17
N PRO A 15 -6.04 4.17 -5.59
CA PRO A 15 -6.34 5.59 -5.35
C PRO A 15 -5.96 6.13 -3.96
N LEU A 16 -5.16 5.40 -3.18
CA LEU A 16 -4.81 5.76 -1.80
C LEU A 16 -3.92 7.00 -1.75
N ASP A 17 -4.02 7.76 -0.65
CA ASP A 17 -3.33 9.05 -0.52
C ASP A 17 -1.80 8.94 -0.59
N GLY A 18 -1.24 7.83 -0.11
CA GLY A 18 0.19 7.53 -0.14
C GLY A 18 0.77 7.51 -1.55
N PHE A 19 -0.05 7.17 -2.56
CA PHE A 19 0.37 7.24 -3.97
C PHE A 19 0.67 8.67 -4.40
N LYS A 20 -0.17 9.63 -4.00
CA LYS A 20 0.00 11.06 -4.30
C LYS A 20 1.15 11.68 -3.49
N VAL A 21 1.34 11.20 -2.26
CA VAL A 21 2.49 11.60 -1.43
C VAL A 21 3.80 11.22 -2.13
N VAL A 22 3.90 9.99 -2.64
CA VAL A 22 5.07 9.55 -3.42
C VAL A 22 5.21 10.36 -4.70
N GLU A 23 4.13 10.62 -5.43
CA GLU A 23 4.14 11.45 -6.64
C GLU A 23 4.74 12.85 -6.37
N GLY A 24 4.32 13.51 -5.27
CA GLY A 24 4.80 14.84 -4.89
C GLY A 24 6.24 14.87 -4.34
N LEU A 25 6.77 13.74 -3.88
CA LEU A 25 8.16 13.60 -3.44
C LEU A 25 9.12 13.30 -4.59
N LEU A 26 8.62 12.79 -5.71
CA LEU A 26 9.44 12.41 -6.86
C LEU A 26 9.79 13.63 -7.74
N PRO A 27 10.99 13.66 -8.35
CA PRO A 27 11.33 14.66 -9.35
C PRO A 27 10.43 14.52 -10.58
N GLU A 28 10.21 15.62 -11.30
CA GLU A 28 9.20 15.75 -12.36
C GLU A 28 9.21 14.61 -13.42
N ASN A 29 10.40 14.13 -13.78
CA ASN A 29 10.56 13.02 -14.72
C ASN A 29 10.07 11.67 -14.16
N ALA A 30 10.27 11.43 -12.87
CA ALA A 30 9.82 10.23 -12.18
C ALA A 30 8.34 10.35 -11.79
N ALA A 31 7.86 11.53 -11.41
CA ALA A 31 6.45 11.79 -11.15
C ALA A 31 5.59 11.51 -12.39
N ARG A 32 6.05 11.89 -13.60
CA ARG A 32 5.37 11.55 -14.86
C ARG A 32 5.23 10.04 -15.09
N GLN A 33 6.29 9.28 -14.81
CA GLN A 33 6.27 7.82 -14.93
C GLN A 33 5.40 7.19 -13.84
N TRP A 34 5.47 7.71 -12.62
CA TRP A 34 4.64 7.31 -11.49
C TRP A 34 3.16 7.48 -11.80
N LYS A 35 2.78 8.63 -12.39
CA LYS A 35 1.42 8.90 -12.81
C LYS A 35 0.89 7.94 -13.88
N GLN A 36 1.75 7.33 -14.72
CA GLN A 36 1.30 6.31 -15.67
C GLN A 36 0.77 5.06 -14.95
N LEU A 37 1.32 4.74 -13.77
CA LEU A 37 0.85 3.64 -12.91
C LEU A 37 -0.52 3.93 -12.26
N GLU A 38 -0.99 5.18 -12.27
CA GLU A 38 -2.31 5.57 -11.76
C GLU A 38 -3.42 4.74 -12.42
N SER A 39 -3.31 4.54 -13.74
CA SER A 39 -4.26 3.75 -14.54
C SER A 39 -4.34 2.28 -14.12
N LEU A 40 -3.24 1.72 -13.64
CA LEU A 40 -3.16 0.35 -13.12
C LEU A 40 -3.52 0.26 -11.64
N GLY A 41 -3.67 1.41 -10.96
CA GLY A 41 -3.93 1.49 -9.53
C GLY A 41 -5.13 0.67 -9.08
N TYR A 42 -6.26 0.80 -9.78
CA TYR A 42 -7.46 0.03 -9.46
C TYR A 42 -7.25 -1.48 -9.59
N ILE A 43 -6.55 -1.94 -10.62
CA ILE A 43 -6.23 -3.35 -10.84
C ILE A 43 -5.28 -3.84 -9.74
N MET A 44 -4.27 -3.04 -9.42
CA MET A 44 -3.29 -3.34 -8.38
C MET A 44 -3.96 -3.43 -7.01
N LEU A 45 -4.87 -2.50 -6.69
CA LEU A 45 -5.69 -2.52 -5.48
C LEU A 45 -6.59 -3.77 -5.46
N PHE A 46 -7.21 -4.14 -6.58
CA PHE A 46 -8.05 -5.33 -6.65
C PHE A 46 -7.25 -6.60 -6.41
N ILE A 47 -6.06 -6.74 -7.00
CA ILE A 47 -5.14 -7.87 -6.75
C ILE A 47 -4.66 -7.89 -5.30
N PHE A 48 -4.44 -6.71 -4.71
CA PHE A 48 -4.07 -6.56 -3.30
C PHE A 48 -5.21 -7.06 -2.40
N VAL A 49 -6.40 -6.47 -2.54
CA VAL A 49 -7.53 -6.71 -1.64
C VAL A 49 -8.16 -8.09 -1.88
N PHE A 50 -8.24 -8.53 -3.14
CA PHE A 50 -8.94 -9.76 -3.50
C PHE A 50 -8.01 -10.97 -3.38
N PRO A 51 -8.34 -11.97 -2.54
CA PRO A 51 -7.52 -13.17 -2.41
C PRO A 51 -7.70 -14.06 -3.65
N LEU A 52 -6.77 -13.95 -4.60
CA LEU A 52 -6.81 -14.75 -5.84
C LEU A 52 -6.59 -16.27 -5.60
N PHE A 53 -5.98 -16.66 -4.48
CA PHE A 53 -5.62 -18.06 -4.17
C PHE A 53 -5.96 -18.50 -2.74
N GLY A 54 -6.96 -17.87 -2.09
CA GLY A 54 -7.35 -18.19 -0.71
C GLY A 54 -6.48 -17.53 0.37
N SER A 55 -5.41 -16.84 0.00
CA SER A 55 -4.63 -15.95 0.86
C SER A 55 -4.43 -14.62 0.13
N SER A 56 -4.94 -13.53 0.69
CA SER A 56 -4.64 -12.20 0.14
C SER A 56 -3.17 -11.88 0.45
N PRO A 57 -2.34 -11.54 -0.56
CA PRO A 57 -0.95 -11.14 -0.36
C PRO A 57 -0.81 -9.98 0.64
N VAL A 58 -1.84 -9.13 0.72
CA VAL A 58 -1.91 -7.98 1.61
C VAL A 58 -2.06 -8.40 3.04
N LEU A 59 -3.01 -9.29 3.31
CA LEU A 59 -3.17 -9.85 4.64
C LEU A 59 -1.86 -10.51 5.10
N SER A 60 -1.18 -11.25 4.22
CA SER A 60 0.12 -11.86 4.54
C SER A 60 1.21 -10.83 4.86
N ILE A 61 1.30 -9.73 4.10
CA ILE A 61 2.27 -8.66 4.36
C ILE A 61 1.91 -7.93 5.66
N VAL A 62 0.63 -7.59 5.86
CA VAL A 62 0.13 -6.91 7.05
C VAL A 62 0.37 -7.75 8.30
N TYR A 63 0.06 -9.05 8.28
CA TYR A 63 0.33 -9.94 9.41
C TYR A 63 1.82 -10.09 9.68
N LYS A 64 2.68 -10.22 8.66
CA LYS A 64 4.13 -10.28 8.85
C LYS A 64 4.71 -9.01 9.47
N LEU A 65 4.25 -7.84 9.02
CA LEU A 65 4.68 -6.56 9.57
C LEU A 65 4.17 -6.37 11.00
N ALA A 66 2.91 -6.71 11.25
CA ALA A 66 2.34 -6.68 12.59
C ALA A 66 3.11 -7.61 13.54
N ASP A 67 3.41 -8.83 13.11
CA ASP A 67 4.15 -9.81 13.90
C ASP A 67 5.60 -9.38 14.17
N THR A 68 6.26 -8.76 13.18
CA THR A 68 7.61 -8.19 13.36
C THR A 68 7.61 -7.07 14.41
N ILE A 69 6.62 -6.19 14.36
CA ILE A 69 6.47 -5.08 15.34
C ILE A 69 6.11 -5.64 16.71
N ILE A 70 5.19 -6.60 16.79
CA ILE A 70 4.76 -7.22 18.05
C ILE A 70 5.93 -7.97 18.69
N THR A 71 6.69 -8.76 17.93
CA THR A 71 7.88 -9.49 18.42
C THR A 71 8.99 -8.54 18.85
N PHE A 72 9.13 -7.38 18.21
CA PHE A 72 10.08 -6.37 18.63
C PHE A 72 9.64 -5.63 19.90
N LEU A 73 8.32 -5.48 20.11
CA LEU A 73 7.73 -4.72 21.22
C LEU A 73 7.49 -5.60 22.46
N ILE A 74 7.26 -6.90 22.27
CA ILE A 74 7.11 -7.92 23.31
C ILE A 74 8.23 -8.94 23.08
N PRO A 75 9.40 -8.77 23.72
CA PRO A 75 10.46 -9.78 23.66
C PRO A 75 10.06 -11.07 24.39
#